data_AF-K9UV92-F1
#
_entry.id   AF-K9UV92-F1
#
_cell.length_a   1.000
_cell.length_b   1.000
_cell.length_c   1.000
_cell.angle_alpha   90.00
_cell.angle_beta   90.00
_cell.angle_gamma   90.00
#
_symmetry.space_group_name_H-M   'P 1'
#
loop_
_entity.id
_entity.type
_entity.pdbx_description
1 polymer ?
#
loop_
_entity_poly.entity_id
_entity_poly.type
_entity_poly.pdbx_seq_one_letter_code
_entity_poly.pdbx_strand_id
1 'polypeptide(L)' 'MYKQKLFDLEKLRECFEAIEPELIRFPALNPDVLKNRIEEFIQRCDSTSEENP' A
#
# COMPACT_ATOMS: atom_id res chain seq x y z
N MET A 1 2.57 17.20 1.77
CA MET A 1 3.67 16.27 1.39
C MET A 1 3.29 15.31 0.26
N TYR A 2 2.33 15.64 -0.62
CA TYR A 2 1.92 14.81 -1.77
C TYR A 2 2.29 15.41 -3.14
N LYS A 3 3.23 16.37 -3.16
CA LYS A 3 3.60 17.12 -4.37
C LYS A 3 4.75 16.50 -5.15
N GLN A 4 5.23 15.33 -4.73
CA GLN A 4 6.28 14.59 -5.40
C GLN A 4 5.70 13.22 -5.71
N LYS A 5 5.66 12.84 -6.99
CA LYS A 5 5.32 11.51 -7.51
C LYS A 5 6.34 10.47 -7.00
N LEU A 6 6.45 10.31 -5.68
CA LEU A 6 7.46 9.47 -5.05
C LEU A 6 7.13 8.01 -5.29
N PHE A 7 5.85 7.65 -5.28
CA PHE A 7 5.40 6.29 -5.51
C PHE A 7 4.06 6.25 -6.24
N ASP A 8 3.94 5.27 -7.12
CA ASP A 8 2.73 4.89 -7.83
C ASP A 8 1.95 3.89 -6.96
N LEU A 9 0.67 4.16 -6.72
CA LEU A 9 -0.18 3.35 -5.83
C LEU A 9 -0.37 1.93 -6.37
N GLU A 10 -0.41 1.77 -7.71
CA GLU A 10 -0.47 0.47 -8.34
C GLU A 10 0.83 -0.30 -8.09
N LYS A 11 1.98 0.37 -8.28
CA LYS A 11 3.29 -0.23 -7.98
C LYS A 11 3.45 -0.62 -6.51
N LEU A 12 2.83 0.11 -5.59
CA LEU A 12 2.86 -0.24 -4.17
C LEU A 12 2.20 -1.60 -3.93
N ARG A 13 1.05 -1.85 -4.56
CA ARG A 13 0.36 -3.15 -4.50
C ARG A 13 1.19 -4.25 -5.15
N GLU A 14 1.72 -4.01 -6.34
CA GLU A 14 2.59 -4.97 -7.05
C GLU A 14 3.85 -5.33 -6.22
N CYS A 15 4.48 -4.34 -5.58
CA CYS A 15 5.64 -4.57 -4.73
C CYS A 15 5.29 -5.45 -3.52
N PHE A 16 4.10 -5.27 -2.94
CA PHE A 16 3.65 -6.10 -1.84
C PHE A 16 3.38 -7.55 -2.28
N GLU A 17 2.68 -7.74 -3.40
CA GLU A 17 2.41 -9.08 -3.95
C GLU A 17 3.70 -9.83 -4.28
N ALA A 18 4.74 -9.11 -4.75
CA ALA A 18 6.05 -9.70 -5.02
C ALA A 18 6.77 -10.20 -3.76
N ILE A 19 6.55 -9.58 -2.59
CA ILE A 19 7.20 -9.98 -1.32
C ILE A 19 6.31 -10.86 -0.45
N GLU A 20 5.00 -10.92 -0.69
CA GLU A 20 4.02 -11.69 0.10
C GLU A 20 4.43 -13.15 0.30
N PRO A 21 4.93 -13.90 -0.72
CA PRO A 21 5.39 -15.27 -0.54
C PRO A 21 6.58 -15.41 0.42
N GLU A 22 7.40 -14.37 0.54
CA GLU A 22 8.57 -14.35 1.43
C GLU A 22 8.18 -13.99 2.87
N LEU A 23 7.03 -13.36 3.08
CA LEU A 23 6.54 -13.00 4.41
C LEU A 23 6.25 -14.21 5.30
N ILE A 24 6.02 -15.40 4.72
CA ILE A 24 5.88 -16.65 5.48
C ILE A 24 7.11 -16.96 6.33
N ARG A 25 8.28 -16.43 5.97
CA ARG A 25 9.53 -16.59 6.72
C ARG A 25 9.59 -15.72 7.97
N PHE A 26 8.64 -14.79 8.15
CA PHE A 26 8.62 -13.81 9.22
C PHE A 26 7.32 -13.96 10.06
N PRO A 27 7.31 -14.83 11.08
CA PRO A 27 6.09 -15.13 11.85
C PRO A 27 5.53 -13.95 12.66
N ALA A 28 6.33 -12.89 12.84
CA ALA A 28 5.89 -11.64 13.46
C ALA A 28 5.07 -10.75 12.50
N LEU A 29 5.11 -11.03 11.20
CA LEU A 29 4.37 -10.31 10.17
C LEU A 29 3.14 -11.13 9.79
N ASN A 30 1.99 -10.49 9.78
CA ASN A 30 0.75 -11.06 9.25
C ASN A 30 0.51 -10.46 7.85
N PRO A 31 0.63 -11.25 6.77
CA PRO A 31 0.44 -10.78 5.40
C PRO A 31 -0.92 -10.13 5.17
N ASP A 32 -2.00 -10.72 5.70
CA ASP A 32 -3.36 -10.18 5.57
C ASP A 32 -3.50 -8.80 6.22
N VAL A 33 -2.88 -8.61 7.40
CA VAL A 33 -2.89 -7.31 8.09
C VAL A 33 -2.11 -6.26 7.29
N LEU A 34 -0.97 -6.64 6.71
CA LEU A 34 -0.18 -5.73 5.87
C LEU A 34 -0.91 -5.37 4.58
N LYS A 35 -1.54 -6.35 3.93
CA LYS A 35 -2.36 -6.14 2.74
C LYS A 35 -3.50 -5.16 3.01
N ASN A 36 -4.26 -5.38 4.09
CA ASN A 36 -5.36 -4.50 4.47
C ASN A 36 -4.87 -3.05 4.72
N ARG A 37 -3.71 -2.88 5.39
CA ARG A 37 -3.14 -1.54 5.61
C ARG A 37 -2.71 -0.84 4.33
N ILE A 38 -2.20 -1.59 3.35
CA ILE A 38 -1.82 -1.04 2.05
C ILE A 38 -3.07 -0.60 1.27
N GLU A 39 -4.12 -1.43 1.25
CA GLU A 39 -5.39 -1.07 0.61
C GLU A 39 -6.04 0.16 1.26
N GLU A 40 -6.08 0.23 2.60
CA GLU A 40 -6.56 1.40 3.32
C GLU A 40 -5.74 2.66 2.99
N PHE A 41 -4.42 2.52 2.83
CA PHE A 41 -3.55 3.63 2.45
C PHE A 41 -3.84 4.13 1.03
N ILE A 42 -3.97 3.21 0.06
CA ILE A 42 -4.32 3.54 -1.33
C ILE A 42 -5.67 4.25 -1.37
N GLN A 43 -6.70 3.67 -0.72
CA GLN A 43 -8.03 4.28 -0.66
C GLN A 43 -8.00 5.68 -0.06
N ARG A 44 -7.25 5.90 1.02
CA ARG A 44 -7.09 7.25 1.59
C ARG A 44 -6.43 8.21 0.62
N CYS A 45 -5.42 7.78 -0.14
CA CYS A 45 -4.75 8.63 -1.12
C CYS A 45 -5.69 9.02 -2.27
N ASP A 46 -6.53 8.09 -2.73
CA ASP A 46 -7.54 8.36 -3.75
C ASP A 46 -8.62 9.32 -3.21
N SER A 47 -9.15 9.07 -2.00
CA SER A 47 -10.15 9.95 -1.37
C SER A 47 -9.61 11.35 -1.09
N THR A 48 -8.33 11.49 -0.72
CA THR A 48 -7.70 12.81 -0.48
C THR A 48 -7.45 13.57 -1.80
N SER A 49 -7.43 12.87 -2.94
CA SER A 49 -7.28 13.50 -4.26
C SER A 49 -8.59 14.09 -4.79
N GLU A 50 -9.74 13.68 -4.25
CA GLU A 50 -11.07 14.23 -4.61
C GLU A 50 -11.50 15.45 -3.77
N GLU A 51 -10.79 15.79 -2.69
CA GLU A 51 -10.98 17.05 -1.95
C GLU A 51 -10.02 18.15 -2.43
N ASN A 52 -10.24 18.65 -3.65
CA ASN A 52 -9.78 19.98 -4.08
C ASN A 52 -10.89 20.66 -4.91
N PRO A 53 -11.85 21.36 -4.29
CA PRO A 53 -12.57 22.45 -4.93
C PRO A 53 -11.69 23.71 -5.10
#